data_AF-A0AAV5SLY5-F1
#
_entry.id   AF-A0AAV5SLY5-F1
#
_cell.length_a   1.000
_cell.length_b   1.000
_cell.length_c   1.000
_cell.angle_alpha   90.00
_cell.angle_beta   90.00
_cell.angle_gamma   90.00
#
_symmetry.space_group_name_H-M   'P 1'
#
loop_
_entity.id
_entity.type
_entity.pdbx_description
1 polymer ?
#
loop_
_entity_poly.entity_id
_entity_poly.type
_entity_poly.pdbx_seq_one_letter_code
_entity_poly.pdbx_strand_id
1 'polypeptide(L)'
;MIILAVLAALVRSVGCNLMDDTERYDAIDLAFAIGPHQLVDSTINELCSIYPSLYPSSEKDLITFKKEFSEFIADSQQMKEEVLMGSSSKYRVLPGRITELRKFANEEFQKLSQEEKRFVQDSSGLIMYKMLIQLPLEIATSQKKNFKKRKLSKDQIKQEIADREYTVFHSWFANDVNLNDIPGWRDRLGGDNFDEL
;
A
#
# COMPACT_ATOMS: atom_id res chain seq x y z
N MET A 1 4.70 0.52 11.66
CA MET A 1 6.07 1.03 11.37
C MET A 1 6.82 0.24 10.31
N ILE A 2 6.73 -1.10 10.24
CA ILE A 2 7.50 -1.92 9.28
C ILE A 2 7.11 -1.64 7.81
N ILE A 3 5.82 -1.50 7.47
CA ILE A 3 5.38 -1.25 6.08
C ILE A 3 5.89 0.09 5.55
N LEU A 4 5.83 1.15 6.35
CA LEU A 4 6.38 2.47 6.01
C LEU A 4 7.90 2.44 5.87
N ALA A 5 8.59 1.68 6.73
CA ALA A 5 10.04 1.49 6.62
C ALA A 5 10.43 0.65 5.39
N VAL A 6 9.63 -0.35 5.02
CA VAL A 6 9.81 -1.20 3.82
C VAL A 6 9.54 -0.40 2.55
N LEU A 7 8.50 0.45 2.51
CA LEU A 7 8.24 1.36 1.39
C LEU A 7 9.33 2.43 1.27
N ALA A 8 9.75 3.04 2.37
CA ALA A 8 10.87 4.00 2.38
C ALA A 8 12.21 3.35 2.00
N ALA A 9 12.43 2.09 2.38
CA ALA A 9 13.60 1.31 1.99
C ALA A 9 13.55 0.86 0.52
N LEU A 10 12.37 0.50 0.00
CA LEU A 10 12.13 0.17 -1.41
C LEU A 10 12.37 1.38 -2.32
N VAL A 11 11.87 2.55 -1.93
CA VAL A 11 12.13 3.82 -2.63
C VAL A 11 13.63 4.15 -2.61
N ARG A 12 14.35 3.84 -1.52
CA ARG A 12 15.81 4.00 -1.45
C ARG A 12 16.60 2.95 -2.24
N SER A 13 16.15 1.70 -2.28
CA SER A 13 16.87 0.59 -2.93
C SER A 13 16.77 0.62 -4.46
N VAL A 14 15.77 1.33 -5.00
CA VAL A 14 15.57 1.50 -6.45
C VAL A 14 16.58 2.49 -7.06
N GLY A 15 17.44 3.12 -6.25
CA GLY A 15 18.62 3.82 -6.79
C GLY A 15 18.27 4.93 -7.78
N CYS A 16 17.23 5.73 -7.49
CA CYS A 16 16.97 6.96 -8.21
C CYS A 16 18.11 7.96 -7.95
N ASN A 17 19.17 7.84 -8.74
CA ASN A 17 20.29 8.77 -8.82
C ASN A 17 19.94 10.02 -9.66
N LEU A 18 18.69 10.46 -9.66
CA LEU A 18 18.23 11.51 -10.58
C LEU A 18 17.59 12.73 -9.95
N MET A 19 17.39 12.80 -8.64
CA MET A 19 16.79 14.01 -8.04
C MET A 19 17.45 14.33 -6.71
N ASP A 20 18.45 15.19 -6.86
CA ASP A 20 19.34 15.70 -5.84
C ASP A 20 18.57 16.49 -4.78
N ASP A 21 18.62 15.97 -3.56
CA ASP A 21 18.33 16.53 -2.23
C ASP A 21 17.04 17.33 -1.94
N THR A 22 16.22 17.68 -2.94
CA THR A 22 14.89 18.30 -2.74
C THR A 22 13.75 17.26 -2.70
N GLU A 23 13.91 16.15 -3.45
CA GLU A 23 12.95 15.03 -3.45
C GLU A 23 13.03 14.13 -2.22
N ARG A 24 14.19 14.11 -1.56
CA ARG A 24 14.38 13.31 -0.34
C ARG A 24 13.49 13.80 0.82
N TYR A 25 13.10 15.08 0.79
CA TYR A 25 12.11 15.64 1.73
C TYR A 25 10.66 15.36 1.30
N ASP A 26 10.34 15.46 0.00
CA ASP A 26 8.97 15.20 -0.49
C ASP A 26 8.55 13.73 -0.34
N ALA A 27 9.48 12.79 -0.54
CA ALA A 27 9.25 11.36 -0.35
C ALA A 27 8.95 10.98 1.12
N ILE A 28 9.63 11.63 2.07
CA ILE A 28 9.38 11.43 3.51
C ILE A 28 8.02 12.03 3.89
N ASP A 29 7.68 13.23 3.40
CA ASP A 29 6.35 13.84 3.62
C ASP A 29 5.21 13.02 2.98
N LEU A 30 5.45 12.38 1.83
CA LEU A 30 4.47 11.51 1.16
C LEU A 30 4.14 10.27 2.01
N ALA A 31 5.13 9.73 2.72
CA ALA A 31 4.93 8.62 3.66
C ALA A 31 4.03 9.02 4.86
N PHE A 32 3.91 10.32 5.15
CA PHE A 32 2.99 10.86 6.16
C PHE A 32 1.68 11.42 5.57
N ALA A 33 1.41 11.21 4.28
CA ALA A 33 0.16 11.64 3.65
C ALA A 33 -0.97 10.61 3.79
N ILE A 34 -0.65 9.38 4.19
CA ILE A 34 -1.58 8.25 4.24
C ILE A 34 -1.10 7.16 5.22
N GLY A 35 -2.03 6.56 5.96
CA GLY A 35 -1.73 5.45 6.87
C GLY A 35 -1.41 4.14 6.12
N PRO A 36 -0.67 3.20 6.72
CA PRO A 36 -0.23 1.99 6.01
C PRO A 36 -1.38 1.05 5.60
N HIS A 37 -2.40 0.84 6.43
CA HIS A 37 -3.57 0.05 6.02
C HIS A 37 -4.39 0.82 5.00
N GLN A 38 -4.57 2.13 5.18
CA GLN A 38 -5.24 2.99 4.20
C GLN A 38 -4.54 2.97 2.84
N LEU A 39 -3.22 2.93 2.82
CA LEU A 39 -2.43 2.84 1.60
C LEU A 39 -2.70 1.52 0.88
N VAL A 40 -2.63 0.39 1.59
CA VAL A 40 -2.99 -0.91 1.01
C VAL A 40 -4.44 -0.92 0.52
N ASP A 41 -5.38 -0.43 1.33
CA ASP A 41 -6.80 -0.38 0.97
C ASP A 41 -7.00 0.39 -0.34
N SER A 42 -6.42 1.59 -0.41
CA SER A 42 -6.51 2.48 -1.56
C SER A 42 -5.81 1.89 -2.78
N THR A 43 -4.62 1.28 -2.61
CA THR A 43 -3.89 0.63 -3.70
C THR A 43 -4.67 -0.52 -4.30
N ILE A 44 -5.25 -1.40 -3.47
CA ILE A 44 -6.07 -2.52 -3.96
C ILE A 44 -7.35 -2.02 -4.64
N ASN A 45 -8.03 -1.03 -4.06
CA ASN A 45 -9.23 -0.45 -4.68
C ASN A 45 -8.91 0.18 -6.04
N GLU A 46 -7.82 0.95 -6.13
CA GLU A 46 -7.38 1.58 -7.38
C GLU A 46 -6.98 0.52 -8.41
N LEU A 47 -6.25 -0.51 -7.99
CA LEU A 47 -5.87 -1.62 -8.85
C LEU A 47 -7.10 -2.36 -9.43
N CYS A 48 -8.13 -2.57 -8.60
CA CYS A 48 -9.37 -3.18 -9.05
C CYS A 48 -10.21 -2.21 -9.91
N SER A 49 -10.08 -0.90 -9.74
CA SER A 49 -10.68 0.11 -10.62
C SER A 49 -10.07 0.07 -12.03
N ILE A 50 -8.73 -0.02 -12.10
CA ILE A 50 -7.97 -0.12 -13.35
C ILE A 50 -8.21 -1.47 -14.04
N TYR A 51 -8.25 -2.55 -13.26
CA TYR A 51 -8.47 -3.92 -13.75
C TYR A 51 -9.69 -4.55 -13.05
N PRO A 52 -10.92 -4.30 -13.54
CA PRO A 52 -12.16 -4.76 -12.91
C PRO A 52 -12.27 -6.26 -12.67
N SER A 53 -11.57 -7.09 -13.46
CA SER A 53 -11.54 -8.56 -13.28
C SER A 53 -10.85 -9.01 -11.99
N LEU A 54 -10.13 -8.11 -11.30
CA LEU A 54 -9.50 -8.39 -10.02
C LEU A 54 -10.48 -8.29 -8.85
N TYR A 55 -11.63 -7.63 -9.02
CA TYR A 55 -12.62 -7.52 -7.95
C TYR A 55 -13.10 -8.92 -7.53
N PRO A 56 -12.97 -9.26 -6.23
CA PRO A 56 -13.57 -10.49 -5.73
C PRO A 56 -15.10 -10.43 -5.75
N SER A 57 -15.73 -11.60 -5.78
CA SER A 57 -17.19 -11.73 -5.82
C SER A 57 -17.89 -11.39 -4.50
N SER A 58 -17.13 -11.23 -3.41
CA SER A 58 -17.66 -10.88 -2.10
C SER A 58 -16.80 -9.84 -1.39
N GLU A 59 -17.43 -9.04 -0.54
CA GLU A 59 -16.73 -8.07 0.32
C GLU A 59 -15.74 -8.76 1.27
N LYS A 60 -16.08 -9.94 1.78
CA LYS A 60 -15.19 -10.74 2.62
C LYS A 60 -13.92 -11.15 1.86
N ASP A 61 -14.03 -11.52 0.60
CA ASP A 61 -12.86 -11.85 -0.23
C ASP A 61 -12.04 -10.61 -0.61
N LEU A 62 -12.67 -9.44 -0.76
CA LEU A 62 -11.95 -8.17 -0.94
C LEU A 62 -11.14 -7.79 0.30
N ILE A 63 -11.72 -7.92 1.49
CA ILE A 63 -11.00 -7.71 2.75
C ILE A 63 -9.86 -8.73 2.88
N THR A 64 -10.10 -10.00 2.53
CA THR A 64 -9.07 -11.04 2.53
C THR A 64 -7.93 -10.68 1.59
N PHE A 65 -8.23 -10.25 0.35
CA PHE A 65 -7.23 -9.82 -0.62
C PHE A 65 -6.36 -8.68 -0.08
N LYS A 66 -6.97 -7.68 0.57
CA LYS A 66 -6.25 -6.56 1.20
C LYS A 66 -5.33 -7.00 2.34
N LYS A 67 -5.81 -7.87 3.23
CA LYS A 67 -5.01 -8.45 4.33
C LYS A 67 -3.83 -9.26 3.80
N GLU A 68 -4.09 -10.18 2.87
CA GLU A 68 -3.05 -11.01 2.27
C GLU A 68 -2.01 -10.18 1.51
N PHE A 69 -2.44 -9.12 0.82
CA PHE A 69 -1.51 -8.19 0.18
C PHE A 69 -0.64 -7.44 1.20
N SER A 70 -1.22 -7.01 2.33
CA SER A 70 -0.47 -6.39 3.42
C SER A 70 0.63 -7.32 3.97
N GLU A 71 0.30 -8.60 4.17
CA GLU A 71 1.27 -9.62 4.58
C GLU A 71 2.32 -9.90 3.51
N PHE A 72 1.91 -9.96 2.24
CA PHE A 72 2.82 -10.17 1.11
C PHE A 72 3.88 -9.08 1.00
N ILE A 73 3.56 -7.82 1.32
CA ILE A 73 4.56 -6.74 1.36
C ILE A 73 5.64 -7.04 2.41
N ALA A 74 5.25 -7.59 3.56
CA ALA A 74 6.13 -7.90 4.69
C ALA A 74 6.89 -9.22 4.54
N ASP A 75 6.49 -10.07 3.60
CA ASP A 75 7.11 -11.39 3.38
C ASP A 75 8.56 -11.33 2.89
N SER A 76 9.24 -12.46 3.06
CA SER A 76 10.57 -12.69 2.48
C SER A 76 10.55 -12.64 0.95
N GLN A 77 11.71 -12.38 0.35
CA GLN A 77 11.84 -12.33 -1.11
C GLN A 77 11.42 -13.67 -1.76
N GLN A 78 11.82 -14.79 -1.17
CA GLN A 78 11.44 -16.13 -1.63
C GLN A 78 9.91 -16.31 -1.65
N MET A 79 9.23 -15.92 -0.58
CA MET A 79 7.76 -16.05 -0.51
C MET A 79 7.07 -15.12 -1.51
N LYS A 80 7.62 -13.92 -1.73
CA LYS A 80 7.13 -13.02 -2.78
C LYS A 80 7.22 -13.65 -4.17
N GLU A 81 8.33 -14.31 -4.48
CA GLU A 81 8.51 -15.03 -5.75
C GLU A 81 7.51 -16.18 -5.91
N GLU A 82 7.28 -16.99 -4.86
CA GLU A 82 6.28 -18.07 -4.87
C GLU A 82 4.87 -17.56 -5.17
N VAL A 83 4.48 -16.44 -4.54
CA VAL A 83 3.18 -15.77 -4.79
C VAL A 83 3.10 -15.22 -6.20
N LEU A 84 4.17 -14.55 -6.66
CA LEU A 84 4.22 -14.00 -8.02
C LEU A 84 4.03 -15.12 -9.05
N MET A 85 4.66 -16.29 -8.84
CA MET A 85 4.48 -17.46 -9.69
C MET A 85 3.12 -18.16 -9.55
N GLY A 86 2.24 -17.70 -8.67
CA GLY A 86 0.91 -18.29 -8.44
C GLY A 86 0.94 -19.61 -7.68
N SER A 87 2.03 -19.89 -6.97
CA SER A 87 2.31 -21.20 -6.35
C SER A 87 2.24 -21.22 -4.82
N SER A 88 2.00 -20.08 -4.18
CA SER A 88 1.96 -19.98 -2.71
C SER A 88 0.70 -20.62 -2.11
N SER A 89 0.89 -21.53 -1.16
CA SER A 89 -0.18 -22.13 -0.34
C SER A 89 -0.56 -21.29 0.88
N LYS A 90 0.23 -20.25 1.21
CA LYS A 90 0.00 -19.36 2.35
C LYS A 90 -1.27 -18.51 2.16
N TYR A 91 -1.55 -18.12 0.92
CA TYR A 91 -2.59 -17.15 0.60
C TYR A 91 -3.73 -17.79 -0.17
N ARG A 92 -4.95 -17.40 0.17
CA ARG A 92 -6.18 -17.94 -0.40
C ARG A 92 -6.60 -17.20 -1.66
N VAL A 93 -6.54 -15.87 -1.66
CA VAL A 93 -7.11 -15.02 -2.72
C VAL A 93 -6.01 -14.38 -3.57
N LEU A 94 -4.94 -13.91 -2.93
CA LEU A 94 -3.85 -13.16 -3.56
C LEU A 94 -3.21 -13.88 -4.77
N PRO A 95 -2.85 -15.18 -4.74
CA PRO A 95 -2.17 -15.84 -5.87
C PRO A 95 -3.03 -15.87 -7.14
N GLY A 96 -4.36 -16.04 -6.98
CA GLY A 96 -5.29 -15.97 -8.10
C GLY A 96 -5.37 -14.57 -8.72
N ARG A 97 -5.37 -13.53 -7.88
CA ARG A 97 -5.37 -12.13 -8.36
C ARG A 97 -4.06 -11.74 -9.02
N ILE A 98 -2.94 -12.21 -8.49
CA ILE A 98 -1.62 -12.03 -9.11
C ILE A 98 -1.52 -12.76 -10.45
N THR A 99 -2.14 -13.93 -10.58
CA THR A 99 -2.23 -14.65 -11.85
C THR A 99 -3.03 -13.87 -12.90
N GLU A 100 -4.14 -13.24 -12.52
CA GLU A 100 -4.90 -12.35 -13.41
C GLU A 100 -4.09 -11.09 -13.77
N LEU A 101 -3.46 -10.44 -12.79
CA LEU A 101 -2.56 -9.29 -13.02
C LEU A 101 -1.43 -9.61 -13.99
N ARG A 102 -0.87 -10.83 -13.91
CA ARG A 102 0.18 -11.29 -14.80
C ARG A 102 -0.24 -11.30 -16.27
N LYS A 103 -1.51 -11.54 -16.59
CA LYS A 103 -2.02 -11.45 -17.97
C LYS A 103 -1.87 -10.03 -18.49
N PHE A 104 -2.34 -9.04 -17.74
CA PHE A 104 -2.21 -7.62 -18.09
C PHE A 104 -0.75 -7.16 -18.11
N ALA A 105 0.03 -7.56 -17.10
CA ALA A 105 1.43 -7.20 -17.00
C ALA A 105 2.26 -7.78 -18.16
N ASN A 106 1.94 -8.98 -18.65
CA ASN A 106 2.60 -9.52 -19.84
C ASN A 106 2.34 -8.66 -21.07
N GLU A 107 1.08 -8.26 -21.31
CA GLU A 107 0.71 -7.42 -22.45
C GLU A 107 1.35 -6.02 -22.36
N GLU A 108 1.34 -5.42 -21.18
CA GLU A 108 1.98 -4.12 -20.93
C GLU A 108 3.50 -4.21 -21.05
N PHE A 109 4.11 -5.26 -20.50
CA PHE A 109 5.55 -5.48 -20.58
C PHE A 109 6.03 -5.55 -22.03
N GLN A 110 5.28 -6.18 -22.93
CA GLN A 110 5.67 -6.22 -24.35
C GLN A 110 5.77 -4.82 -24.98
N LYS A 111 4.95 -3.87 -24.52
CA LYS A 111 4.86 -2.50 -25.03
C LYS A 111 5.92 -1.56 -24.44
N LEU A 112 6.61 -1.98 -23.37
CA LEU A 112 7.67 -1.19 -22.75
C LEU A 112 8.88 -1.02 -23.68
N SER A 113 9.54 0.14 -23.55
CA SER A 113 10.84 0.42 -24.15
C SER A 113 11.92 -0.51 -23.58
N GLN A 114 13.06 -0.60 -24.27
CA GLN A 114 14.18 -1.43 -23.81
C GLN A 114 14.75 -0.97 -22.47
N GLU A 115 14.72 0.33 -22.19
CA GLU A 115 15.17 0.90 -20.93
C GLU A 115 14.22 0.51 -19.79
N GLU A 116 12.92 0.66 -19.98
CA GLU A 116 11.90 0.25 -19.01
C GLU A 116 11.94 -1.27 -18.75
N LYS A 117 12.14 -2.08 -19.79
CA LYS A 117 12.31 -3.55 -19.66
C LYS A 117 13.54 -3.92 -18.85
N ARG A 118 14.65 -3.20 -19.00
CA ARG A 118 15.86 -3.43 -18.17
C ARG A 118 15.60 -3.08 -16.71
N PHE A 119 14.79 -2.05 -16.46
CA PHE A 119 14.45 -1.62 -15.13
C PHE A 119 13.54 -2.63 -14.41
N VAL A 120 12.42 -3.03 -15.01
CA VAL A 120 11.47 -3.97 -14.37
C VAL A 120 11.82 -5.45 -14.57
N GLN A 121 12.76 -5.75 -15.48
CA GLN A 121 13.29 -7.07 -15.84
C GLN A 121 12.29 -8.03 -16.50
N ASP A 122 11.11 -8.21 -15.92
CA ASP A 122 10.05 -9.08 -16.42
C ASP A 122 8.64 -8.60 -15.98
N SER A 123 7.61 -9.39 -16.28
CA SER A 123 6.24 -9.06 -15.89
C SER A 123 6.00 -9.16 -14.39
N SER A 124 6.75 -9.99 -13.65
CA SER A 124 6.66 -10.07 -12.18
C SER A 124 7.21 -8.80 -11.55
N GLY A 125 8.34 -8.29 -12.04
CA GLY A 125 8.91 -7.02 -11.63
C GLY A 125 8.03 -5.84 -12.00
N LEU A 126 7.32 -5.89 -13.14
CA LEU A 126 6.32 -4.87 -13.50
C LEU A 126 5.13 -4.86 -12.52
N ILE A 127 4.62 -6.03 -12.11
CA ILE A 127 3.56 -6.13 -11.10
C ILE A 127 4.03 -5.51 -9.78
N MET A 128 5.23 -5.88 -9.32
CA MET A 128 5.81 -5.36 -8.08
C MET A 128 5.99 -3.84 -8.15
N TYR A 129 6.50 -3.32 -9.27
CA TYR A 129 6.65 -1.89 -9.47
C TYR A 129 5.31 -1.15 -9.39
N LYS A 130 4.28 -1.63 -10.10
CA LYS A 130 2.96 -1.00 -10.07
C LYS A 130 2.33 -1.02 -8.69
N MET A 131 2.35 -2.16 -8.02
CA MET A 131 1.65 -2.36 -6.75
C MET A 131 2.37 -1.75 -5.55
N LEU A 132 3.71 -1.75 -5.55
CA LEU A 132 4.51 -1.31 -4.39
C LEU A 132 5.11 0.08 -4.52
N ILE A 133 5.21 0.61 -5.75
CA ILE A 133 5.88 1.88 -6.01
C ILE A 133 4.92 2.84 -6.70
N GLN A 134 4.47 2.54 -7.91
CA GLN A 134 3.74 3.49 -8.74
C GLN A 134 2.40 3.91 -8.11
N LEU A 135 1.49 2.96 -7.89
CA LEU A 135 0.16 3.27 -7.36
C LEU A 135 0.21 3.86 -5.94
N PRO A 136 1.00 3.31 -4.99
CA PRO A 136 1.17 3.93 -3.68
C PRO A 136 1.63 5.39 -3.76
N LEU A 137 2.57 5.71 -4.65
CA LEU A 137 3.10 7.06 -4.81
C LEU A 137 2.05 8.02 -5.41
N GLU A 138 1.30 7.57 -6.41
CA GLU A 138 0.22 8.34 -7.03
C GLU A 138 -0.88 8.68 -6.00
N ILE A 139 -1.28 7.69 -5.19
CA ILE A 139 -2.26 7.85 -4.12
C ILE A 139 -1.78 8.85 -3.06
N ALA A 140 -0.56 8.66 -2.54
CA ALA A 140 0.02 9.56 -1.53
C ALA A 140 0.13 11.00 -2.06
N THR A 141 0.52 11.16 -3.33
CA THR A 141 0.63 12.46 -3.99
C THR A 141 -0.72 13.14 -4.15
N SER A 142 -1.73 12.39 -4.57
CA SER A 142 -3.10 12.88 -4.70
C SER A 142 -3.65 13.34 -3.34
N GLN A 143 -3.44 12.55 -2.30
CA GLN A 143 -3.87 12.87 -0.94
C GLN A 143 -3.16 14.12 -0.39
N LYS A 144 -1.83 14.25 -0.57
CA LYS A 144 -1.07 15.45 -0.21
C LYS A 144 -1.60 16.70 -0.93
N LYS A 145 -1.90 16.59 -2.23
CA LYS A 145 -2.52 17.69 -3.01
C LYS A 145 -3.91 18.07 -2.48
N ASN A 146 -4.72 17.09 -2.08
CA ASN A 146 -6.03 17.32 -1.49
C ASN A 146 -5.94 18.12 -0.17
N PHE A 147 -5.03 17.72 0.73
CA PHE A 147 -4.79 18.45 1.98
C PHE A 147 -4.33 19.89 1.74
N LYS A 148 -3.41 20.10 0.79
CA LYS A 148 -2.96 21.44 0.39
C LYS A 148 -4.13 22.29 -0.13
N LYS A 149 -5.00 21.73 -0.99
CA LYS A 149 -6.18 22.43 -1.53
C LYS A 149 -7.16 22.84 -0.44
N ARG A 150 -7.34 21.98 0.58
CA ARG A 150 -8.22 22.23 1.74
C ARG A 150 -7.59 23.13 2.81
N LYS A 151 -6.30 23.51 2.65
CA LYS A 151 -5.54 24.34 3.59
C LYS A 151 -5.57 23.80 5.03
N LEU A 152 -5.52 22.48 5.18
CA LEU A 152 -5.51 21.85 6.50
C LEU A 152 -4.18 22.12 7.21
N SER A 153 -4.25 22.33 8.52
CA SER A 153 -3.09 22.34 9.39
C SER A 153 -2.48 20.94 9.51
N LYS A 154 -1.23 20.85 9.99
CA LYS A 154 -0.54 19.58 10.20
C LYS A 154 -1.31 18.66 11.16
N ASP A 155 -1.90 19.21 12.21
CA ASP A 155 -2.63 18.42 13.21
C ASP A 155 -3.96 17.91 12.67
N GLN A 156 -4.67 18.71 11.88
CA GLN A 156 -5.87 18.25 11.15
C GLN A 156 -5.55 17.13 10.16
N ILE A 157 -4.41 17.21 9.47
CA ILE A 157 -3.96 16.16 8.56
C ILE A 157 -3.66 14.87 9.33
N LYS A 158 -2.92 14.97 10.44
CA LYS A 158 -2.61 13.80 11.29
C LYS A 158 -3.87 13.15 11.83
N GLN A 159 -4.82 13.94 12.33
CA GLN A 159 -6.09 13.43 12.83
C GLN A 159 -6.88 12.72 11.72
N GLU A 160 -7.01 13.33 10.55
CA GLU A 160 -7.74 12.73 9.43
C GLU A 160 -7.10 11.42 8.95
N ILE A 161 -5.77 11.33 8.96
CA ILE A 161 -5.05 10.08 8.65
C ILE A 161 -5.32 9.03 9.73
N ALA A 162 -5.25 9.39 11.02
CA ALA A 162 -5.52 8.48 12.13
C ALA A 162 -6.95 7.94 12.09
N ASP A 163 -7.95 8.81 11.86
CA ASP A 163 -9.36 8.43 11.78
C ASP A 163 -9.64 7.47 10.62
N ARG A 164 -9.03 7.73 9.46
CA ARG A 164 -9.14 6.86 8.28
C ARG A 164 -8.45 5.53 8.48
N GLU A 165 -7.24 5.55 9.03
CA GLU A 165 -6.49 4.33 9.33
C GLU A 165 -7.26 3.46 10.33
N TYR A 166 -7.84 4.07 11.36
CA TYR A 166 -8.71 3.39 12.31
C TYR A 166 -9.93 2.76 11.63
N THR A 167 -10.60 3.51 10.75
CA THR A 167 -11.77 3.02 10.01
C THR A 167 -11.42 1.79 9.16
N VAL A 168 -10.29 1.85 8.42
CA VAL A 168 -9.82 0.75 7.59
C VAL A 168 -9.46 -0.45 8.46
N PHE A 169 -8.65 -0.26 9.51
CA PHE A 169 -8.28 -1.33 10.43
C PHE A 169 -9.53 -2.00 11.03
N HIS A 170 -10.49 -1.21 11.51
CA HIS A 170 -11.72 -1.75 12.05
C HIS A 170 -12.51 -2.53 11.01
N SER A 171 -12.66 -2.03 9.78
CA SER A 171 -13.37 -2.77 8.73
C SER A 171 -12.72 -4.12 8.40
N TRP A 172 -11.38 -4.21 8.53
CA TRP A 172 -10.66 -5.45 8.28
C TRP A 172 -10.78 -6.42 9.46
N PHE A 173 -10.71 -5.93 10.71
CA PHE A 173 -10.54 -6.76 11.90
C PHE A 173 -11.72 -6.75 12.90
N ALA A 174 -12.84 -6.10 12.57
CA ALA A 174 -14.02 -5.98 13.45
C ALA A 174 -14.52 -7.30 14.03
N ASN A 175 -14.35 -8.41 13.31
CA ASN A 175 -14.78 -9.74 13.73
C ASN A 175 -13.67 -10.56 14.42
N ASP A 176 -12.43 -10.06 14.44
CA ASP A 176 -11.23 -10.78 14.89
C ASP A 176 -10.62 -10.20 16.18
N VAL A 177 -10.97 -8.96 16.56
CA VAL A 177 -10.32 -8.23 17.67
C VAL A 177 -11.36 -7.48 18.50
N ASN A 178 -11.46 -7.80 19.79
CA ASN A 178 -12.18 -6.97 20.75
C ASN A 178 -11.25 -5.82 21.19
N LEU A 179 -11.58 -4.59 20.81
CA LEU A 179 -10.72 -3.41 20.99
C LEU A 179 -10.46 -3.05 22.46
N ASN A 180 -11.27 -3.57 23.39
CA ASN A 180 -11.03 -3.44 24.82
C ASN A 180 -9.81 -4.25 25.29
N ASP A 181 -9.31 -5.18 24.48
CA ASP A 181 -8.21 -6.08 24.81
C ASP A 181 -6.84 -5.57 24.32
N ILE A 182 -6.77 -4.37 23.73
CA ILE A 182 -5.50 -3.74 23.31
C ILE A 182 -5.18 -2.55 24.22
N PRO A 183 -4.45 -2.72 25.34
CA PRO A 183 -4.14 -1.60 26.24
C PRO A 183 -3.43 -0.46 25.50
N GLY A 184 -3.90 0.78 25.67
CA GLY A 184 -3.27 1.99 25.11
C GLY A 184 -3.32 2.11 23.59
N TRP A 185 -4.28 1.47 22.91
CA TRP A 185 -4.45 1.64 21.46
C TRP A 185 -4.88 3.06 21.08
N ARG A 186 -5.67 3.72 21.95
CA ARG A 186 -6.03 5.14 21.80
C ARG A 186 -4.81 6.05 21.93
N ASP A 187 -3.95 5.80 22.92
CA ASP A 187 -2.76 6.60 23.18
C ASP A 187 -1.75 6.48 22.02
N ARG A 188 -1.63 5.28 21.44
CA ARG A 188 -0.76 4.99 20.28
C ARG A 188 -1.22 5.58 18.94
N LEU A 189 -2.47 6.06 18.84
CA LEU A 189 -3.01 6.73 17.65
C LEU A 189 -2.89 8.26 17.71
N GLY A 190 -2.15 8.79 18.69
CA GLY A 190 -1.94 10.24 18.89
C GLY A 190 -2.66 10.82 20.09
N GLY A 191 -2.96 10.00 21.10
CA GLY A 191 -3.54 10.45 22.36
C GLY A 191 -2.45 10.73 23.38
N ASP A 192 -1.80 11.89 23.28
CA ASP A 192 -1.36 12.58 24.48
C ASP A 192 -2.16 13.88 24.56
N ASN A 193 -2.93 14.00 25.64
CA ASN A 193 -3.82 15.09 26.07
C ASN A 193 -5.26 15.05 25.54
N PHE A 194 -6.04 14.09 26.04
CA PHE A 194 -7.49 14.26 26.19
C PHE A 194 -7.95 14.38 27.65
N ASP A 195 -7.03 14.32 28.61
CA ASP A 195 -7.31 14.54 30.03
C ASP A 195 -6.40 15.65 30.57
N GLU A 196 -6.62 16.90 30.15
CA GLU A 196 -6.32 18.04 31.02
C GLU A 196 -7.12 19.27 30.58
N LEU A 197 -7.90 19.75 31.55
CA LEU A 197 -8.56 21.06 31.61
C LEU A 197 -7.57 22.21 31.48
#